data_AF-A0A1I2R772-F1
#
_entry.id   AF-A0A1I2R772-F1
#
_cell.length_a   1.000
_cell.length_b   1.000
_cell.length_c   1.000
_cell.angle_alpha   90.00
_cell.angle_beta   90.00
_cell.angle_gamma   90.00
#
_symmetry.space_group_name_H-M   'P 1'
#
loop_
_entity.id
_entity.type
_entity.pdbx_description
1 polymer ?
#
loop_
_entity_poly.entity_id
_entity_poly.type
_entity_poly.pdbx_seq_one_letter_code
_entity_poly.pdbx_strand_id
1 'polypeptide(L)'
;MNKFVPISTEYLTPSRTLETLNLVQFEESKSVYLYNYEGTHFRVFESLVDLIRFFELGKETLYSFDLEEDLDEFLEQLPFNAGKRALNLKLNYMYRDGANYKQFGWVIFANPGFLCPRRAAEQFKEKLIYGEYFVPQDWGLARLQKYAYDPEIDHEWHEFENFEWTEEDATDEREISRFLNEIEKGYEV
;
A
#
# COMPACT_ATOMS: atom_id res chain seq x y z
N MET A 1 11.28 -2.94 -4.68
CA MET A 1 12.62 -2.67 -4.12
C MET A 1 12.50 -1.50 -3.17
N ASN A 2 12.86 -1.70 -1.91
CA ASN A 2 12.86 -0.63 -0.93
C ASN A 2 13.93 0.40 -1.26
N LYS A 3 13.64 1.66 -0.97
CA LYS A 3 14.68 2.67 -0.91
C LYS A 3 15.21 2.71 0.52
N PHE A 4 16.44 2.24 0.71
CA PHE A 4 17.16 2.37 1.96
C PHE A 4 17.66 3.81 2.09
N VAL A 5 17.14 4.55 3.07
CA VAL A 5 17.60 5.90 3.38
C VAL A 5 18.34 5.86 4.71
N PRO A 6 19.69 5.88 4.74
CA PRO A 6 20.42 5.97 5.98
C PRO A 6 20.13 7.32 6.65
N ILE A 7 19.67 7.28 7.90
CA ILE A 7 19.44 8.48 8.72
C ILE A 7 20.70 8.84 9.50
N SER A 8 21.30 7.85 10.16
CA SER A 8 22.51 8.02 10.94
C SER A 8 23.33 6.74 11.00
N THR A 9 24.64 6.91 11.13
CA THR A 9 25.60 5.83 11.41
C THR A 9 26.44 6.26 12.59
N GLU A 10 26.32 5.55 13.71
CA GLU A 10 27.08 5.79 14.92
C GLU A 10 28.16 4.72 15.08
N TYR A 11 29.40 5.14 15.23
CA TYR A 11 30.52 4.24 15.49
C TYR A 11 30.70 4.06 16.99
N LEU A 12 30.39 2.87 17.51
CA LEU A 12 30.68 2.51 18.90
C LEU A 12 32.18 2.19 19.05
N THR A 13 32.74 1.52 18.04
CA THR A 13 34.18 1.28 17.84
C THR A 13 34.48 1.34 16.34
N PRO A 14 35.75 1.30 15.89
CA PRO A 14 36.07 1.24 14.47
C PRO A 14 35.46 0.04 13.74
N SER A 15 35.12 -1.03 14.47
CA SER A 15 34.56 -2.26 13.93
C SER A 15 33.11 -2.51 14.38
N ARG A 16 32.46 -1.56 15.07
CA ARG A 16 31.07 -1.74 15.54
C ARG A 16 30.25 -0.50 15.25
N THR A 17 29.21 -0.65 14.44
CA THR A 17 28.33 0.45 14.05
C THR A 17 26.90 0.19 14.48
N LEU A 18 26.20 1.27 14.78
CA LEU A 18 24.75 1.31 14.92
C LEU A 18 24.20 2.24 13.85
N GLU A 19 23.39 1.70 12.96
CA GLU A 19 22.81 2.41 11.83
C GLU A 19 21.31 2.54 12.03
N THR A 20 20.79 3.75 11.83
CA THR A 20 19.34 3.98 11.74
C THR A 20 18.99 4.10 10.27
N LEU A 21 18.21 3.15 9.77
CA LEU A 21 17.78 3.12 8.38
C LEU A 21 16.29 3.45 8.32
N ASN A 22 15.90 4.32 7.40
CA ASN A 22 14.51 4.47 7.03
C ASN A 22 14.25 3.65 5.77
N LEU A 23 13.45 2.60 5.92
CA LEU A 23 12.99 1.77 4.81
C LEU A 23 11.80 2.46 4.18
N VAL A 24 11.99 3.04 3.00
CA VAL A 24 10.93 3.73 2.28
C VAL A 24 10.43 2.85 1.15
N GLN A 25 9.15 2.49 1.20
CA GLN A 25 8.46 1.84 0.08
C GLN A 25 7.18 2.61 -0.23
N PHE A 26 7.13 3.22 -1.41
CA PHE A 26 6.04 4.11 -1.85
C PHE A 26 5.81 5.31 -0.91
N GLU A 27 4.77 5.24 -0.06
CA GLU A 27 4.39 6.26 0.94
C GLU A 27 4.58 5.79 2.38
N GLU A 28 4.93 4.52 2.57
CA GLU A 28 5.20 3.97 3.88
C GLU A 28 6.70 4.04 4.14
N SER A 29 7.03 4.45 5.36
CA SER A 29 8.40 4.51 5.82
C SER A 29 8.48 3.85 7.19
N LYS A 30 9.41 2.93 7.36
CA LYS A 30 9.67 2.28 8.64
C LYS A 30 11.14 2.48 9.02
N SER A 31 11.35 3.09 10.18
CA SER A 31 12.68 3.14 10.79
C SER A 31 13.02 1.78 11.38
N VAL A 32 14.21 1.28 11.03
CA VAL A 32 14.83 0.09 11.62
C VAL A 32 16.23 0.44 12.10
N TYR A 33 16.72 -0.32 13.07
CA TYR A 33 18.06 -0.14 13.64
C TYR A 33 18.90 -1.36 13.32
N LEU A 34 20.06 -1.14 12.72
CA LEU A 34 21.00 -2.19 12.34
C LEU A 34 22.24 -2.04 13.23
N TYR A 35 22.53 -3.08 14.00
CA TYR A 35 23.77 -3.19 14.76
C TYR A 35 24.72 -4.12 14.04
N ASN A 36 25.84 -3.58 13.57
CA ASN A 36 26.93 -4.34 12.96
C ASN A 36 28.01 -4.61 14.03
N TYR A 37 28.29 -5.90 14.23
CA TYR A 37 29.37 -6.39 15.06
C TYR A 37 30.50 -6.91 14.17
N GLU A 38 31.59 -6.15 14.12
CA GLU A 38 32.86 -6.53 13.50
C GLU A 38 32.80 -6.82 12.00
N GLY A 39 31.75 -6.36 11.31
CA GLY A 39 31.55 -6.60 9.87
C GLY A 39 31.20 -8.06 9.54
N THR A 40 30.89 -8.86 10.55
CA THR A 40 30.65 -10.31 10.40
C THR A 40 29.33 -10.76 10.99
N HIS A 41 28.66 -9.90 11.74
CA HIS A 41 27.40 -10.24 12.37
C HIS A 41 26.51 -9.01 12.50
N PHE A 42 25.31 -9.11 11.97
CA PHE A 42 24.34 -8.04 11.82
C PHE A 42 23.10 -8.37 12.65
N ARG A 43 22.63 -7.43 13.46
CA ARG A 43 21.39 -7.56 14.23
C ARG A 43 20.42 -6.46 13.82
N VAL A 44 19.20 -6.83 13.46
CA VAL A 44 18.16 -5.87 13.07
C VAL A 44 17.14 -5.74 14.19
N PHE A 45 16.75 -4.50 14.49
CA PHE A 45 15.73 -4.16 15.46
C PHE A 45 14.66 -3.31 14.79
N GLU A 46 13.39 -3.72 14.93
CA GLU A 46 12.25 -2.96 14.39
C GLU A 46 11.78 -1.83 15.32
N SER A 47 12.30 -1.77 16.55
CA SER A 47 11.94 -0.75 17.53
C SER A 47 13.14 -0.32 18.39
N LEU A 48 13.15 0.95 18.80
CA LEU A 48 14.15 1.49 19.73
C LEU A 48 14.12 0.76 21.08
N VAL A 49 12.94 0.30 21.50
CA VAL A 49 12.76 -0.43 22.76
C VAL A 49 13.51 -1.77 22.75
N ASP A 50 13.47 -2.49 21.63
CA ASP A 50 14.17 -3.78 21.52
C ASP A 50 15.69 -3.59 21.43
N LEU A 51 16.14 -2.53 20.76
CA LEU A 51 17.55 -2.14 20.75
C LEU A 51 18.07 -1.84 22.16
N ILE A 52 17.33 -1.04 22.95
CA ILE A 52 17.71 -0.72 24.33
C ILE A 52 17.76 -1.99 25.19
N ARG A 53 16.77 -2.88 25.06
CA ARG A 53 16.74 -4.16 25.80
C ARG A 53 17.93 -5.06 25.45
N PHE A 54 18.40 -5.03 24.21
CA PHE A 54 19.61 -5.76 23.83
C PHE A 54 20.83 -5.22 24.58
N PHE A 55 21.06 -3.92 24.57
CA PHE A 55 22.22 -3.32 25.24
C PHE A 55 22.16 -3.40 26.78
N GLU A 56 20.99 -3.18 27.37
CA GLU A 56 20.85 -3.12 28.84
C GLU A 56 20.64 -4.49 29.47
N LEU A 57 19.91 -5.39 28.81
CA LEU A 57 19.45 -6.66 29.38
C LEU A 57 20.06 -7.89 28.68
N GLY A 58 20.85 -7.69 27.61
CA GLY A 58 21.38 -8.80 26.80
C GLY A 58 20.30 -9.60 26.09
N LYS A 59 19.10 -9.04 25.91
CA LYS A 59 18.00 -9.71 25.22
C LYS A 59 18.28 -9.71 23.72
N GLU A 60 18.56 -10.89 23.17
CA GLU A 60 18.80 -11.04 21.73
C GLU A 60 17.58 -10.68 20.87
N THR A 61 17.87 -10.22 19.66
CA THR A 61 16.84 -9.93 18.63
C THR A 61 16.35 -11.22 17.98
N LEU A 62 15.20 -11.13 17.31
CA LEU A 62 14.66 -12.20 16.48
C LEU A 62 15.38 -12.31 15.13
N TYR A 63 16.06 -11.25 14.70
CA TYR A 63 16.67 -11.16 13.36
C TYR A 63 18.15 -10.85 13.45
N SER A 64 18.98 -11.85 13.17
CA SER A 64 20.43 -11.73 13.12
C SER A 64 20.99 -12.49 11.92
N PHE A 65 22.03 -11.95 11.29
CA PHE A 65 22.60 -12.44 10.04
C PHE A 65 24.12 -12.41 10.12
N ASP A 66 24.79 -13.41 9.54
CA ASP A 66 26.25 -13.45 9.44
C ASP A 66 26.75 -13.01 8.04
N LEU A 67 25.84 -12.92 7.06
CA LEU A 67 26.12 -12.49 5.69
C LEU A 67 25.32 -11.23 5.38
N GLU A 68 25.96 -10.29 4.66
CA GLU A 68 25.34 -9.05 4.20
C GLU A 68 24.25 -9.32 3.17
N GLU A 69 24.42 -10.33 2.32
CA GLU A 69 23.41 -10.75 1.33
C GLU A 69 22.08 -11.17 1.99
N ASP A 70 22.15 -11.93 3.10
CA ASP A 70 20.96 -12.36 3.85
C ASP A 70 20.27 -11.17 4.55
N LEU A 71 21.06 -10.21 5.03
CA LEU A 71 20.57 -8.97 5.61
C LEU A 71 19.83 -8.14 4.56
N ASP A 72 20.42 -7.97 3.37
CA ASP A 72 19.82 -7.22 2.27
C ASP A 72 18.49 -7.85 1.83
N GLU A 73 18.46 -9.17 1.64
CA GLU A 73 17.23 -9.89 1.29
C GLU A 73 16.15 -9.70 2.36
N PHE A 74 16.51 -9.75 3.65
CA PHE A 74 15.57 -9.48 4.74
C PHE A 74 15.06 -8.03 4.74
N LEU A 75 15.94 -7.05 4.56
CA LEU A 75 15.56 -5.63 4.55
C LEU A 75 14.71 -5.27 3.33
N GLU A 76 14.83 -5.99 2.22
CA GLU A 76 13.95 -5.85 1.05
C GLU A 76 12.52 -6.34 1.30
N GLN A 77 12.32 -7.30 2.21
CA GLN A 77 11.00 -7.82 2.56
C GLN A 77 10.20 -6.87 3.47
N LEU A 78 10.87 -6.04 4.26
CA LEU A 78 10.20 -5.03 5.09
C LEU A 78 9.59 -3.91 4.21
N PRO A 79 8.59 -3.13 4.66
CA PRO A 79 7.85 -3.25 5.92
C PRO A 79 6.86 -4.43 5.96
N PHE A 80 6.74 -5.19 4.86
CA PHE A 80 5.76 -6.24 4.67
C PHE A 80 6.35 -7.62 4.99
N ASN A 81 6.38 -7.98 6.28
CA ASN A 81 6.69 -9.35 6.69
C ASN A 81 5.96 -10.35 5.78
N ALA A 82 6.70 -11.23 5.10
CA ALA A 82 6.20 -12.22 4.14
C ALA A 82 5.16 -13.22 4.72
N GLY A 83 4.83 -13.11 6.01
CA GLY A 83 3.73 -13.81 6.68
C GLY A 83 2.42 -13.01 6.84
N LYS A 84 2.39 -11.72 6.47
CA LYS A 84 1.14 -10.95 6.33
C LYS A 84 0.69 -11.03 4.88
N ARG A 85 -0.58 -11.38 4.69
CA ARG A 85 -1.26 -11.36 3.39
C ARG A 85 -0.96 -10.03 2.69
N ALA A 86 -0.53 -10.08 1.43
CA ALA A 86 -0.32 -8.87 0.63
C ALA A 86 -1.60 -8.01 0.71
N LEU A 87 -1.44 -6.72 1.03
CA LEU A 87 -2.57 -5.81 1.14
C LEU A 87 -3.19 -5.61 -0.23
N ASN A 88 -4.46 -5.97 -0.36
CA ASN A 88 -5.27 -5.70 -1.53
C ASN A 88 -5.68 -4.22 -1.55
N LEU A 89 -6.13 -3.74 -2.71
CA LEU A 89 -6.67 -2.39 -2.84
C LEU A 89 -8.18 -2.41 -2.96
N LYS A 90 -8.84 -1.67 -2.07
CA LYS A 90 -10.28 -1.46 -2.09
C LYS A 90 -10.59 -0.13 -2.74
N LEU A 91 -11.29 -0.17 -3.87
CA LEU A 91 -11.89 0.99 -4.52
C LEU A 91 -13.25 1.25 -3.89
N ASN A 92 -13.45 2.42 -3.31
CA ASN A 92 -14.73 2.89 -2.80
C ASN A 92 -15.33 3.92 -3.77
N TYR A 93 -16.64 3.79 -4.03
CA TYR A 93 -17.37 4.67 -4.93
C TYR A 93 -18.84 4.77 -4.50
N MET A 94 -19.54 5.78 -5.02
CA MET A 94 -20.96 5.96 -4.70
C MET A 94 -21.80 6.39 -5.89
N TYR A 95 -23.08 6.09 -5.81
CA TYR A 95 -24.12 6.59 -6.68
C TYR A 95 -24.92 7.68 -5.96
N ARG A 96 -25.29 8.73 -6.69
CA ARG A 96 -26.18 9.79 -6.23
C ARG A 96 -27.24 10.04 -7.28
N ASP A 97 -28.50 10.13 -6.87
CA ASP A 97 -29.61 10.51 -7.75
C ASP A 97 -29.84 12.04 -7.75
N GLY A 98 -30.74 12.50 -8.61
CA GLY A 98 -31.17 13.90 -8.69
C GLY A 98 -31.90 14.41 -7.44
N ALA A 99 -32.33 13.52 -6.55
CA ALA A 99 -32.91 13.83 -5.24
C ALA A 99 -31.87 13.78 -4.09
N ASN A 100 -30.59 13.59 -4.43
CA ASN A 100 -29.44 13.52 -3.52
C ASN A 100 -29.46 12.33 -2.53
N TYR A 101 -30.16 11.24 -2.86
CA TYR A 101 -29.98 9.97 -2.15
C TYR A 101 -28.68 9.30 -2.58
N LYS A 102 -27.97 8.72 -1.60
CA LYS A 102 -26.64 8.13 -1.81
C LYS A 102 -26.67 6.62 -1.63
N GLN A 103 -25.95 5.91 -2.49
CA GLN A 103 -25.71 4.48 -2.36
C GLN A 103 -24.21 4.20 -2.49
N PHE A 104 -23.62 3.52 -1.51
CA PHE A 104 -22.18 3.24 -1.47
C PHE A 104 -21.88 1.82 -1.91
N GLY A 105 -20.71 1.64 -2.51
CA GLY A 105 -20.21 0.36 -2.95
C GLY A 105 -18.68 0.32 -3.01
N TRP A 106 -18.17 -0.89 -3.17
CA TRP A 106 -16.74 -1.12 -3.24
C TRP A 106 -16.41 -2.32 -4.11
N VAL A 107 -15.16 -2.38 -4.54
CA VAL A 107 -14.55 -3.55 -5.18
C VAL A 107 -13.12 -3.70 -4.68
N ILE A 108 -12.68 -4.93 -4.46
CA ILE A 108 -11.36 -5.26 -3.92
C ILE A 108 -10.55 -5.95 -5.01
N PHE A 109 -9.41 -5.36 -5.36
CA PHE A 109 -8.49 -5.88 -6.35
C PHE A 109 -7.28 -6.51 -5.69
N ALA A 110 -6.81 -7.62 -6.25
CA ALA A 110 -5.50 -8.15 -5.90
C ALA A 110 -4.41 -7.11 -6.22
N ASN A 111 -3.42 -6.97 -5.34
CA ASN A 111 -2.35 -6.00 -5.51
C ASN A 111 -0.95 -6.59 -5.29
N PRO A 112 -0.53 -7.58 -6.10
CA PRO A 112 0.79 -8.21 -5.97
C PRO A 112 1.93 -7.25 -6.32
N GLY A 113 1.65 -6.19 -7.08
CA GLY A 113 2.61 -5.13 -7.40
C GLY A 113 2.75 -4.05 -6.32
N PHE A 114 2.03 -4.16 -5.19
CA PHE A 114 2.04 -3.22 -4.09
C PHE A 114 1.80 -1.75 -4.53
N LEU A 115 0.92 -1.53 -5.51
CA LEU A 115 0.54 -0.19 -5.93
C LEU A 115 -0.12 0.56 -4.76
N CYS A 116 0.37 1.74 -4.38
CA CYS A 116 -0.19 2.47 -3.26
C CYS A 116 -1.55 3.15 -3.62
N PRO A 117 -2.46 3.32 -2.64
CA PRO A 117 -3.77 3.94 -2.85
C PRO A 117 -3.72 5.31 -3.51
N ARG A 118 -2.75 6.16 -3.16
CA ARG A 118 -2.61 7.49 -3.76
C ARG A 118 -2.28 7.40 -5.25
N ARG A 119 -1.32 6.54 -5.65
CA ARG A 119 -0.97 6.36 -7.07
C ARG A 119 -2.10 5.70 -7.86
N ALA A 120 -2.80 4.73 -7.26
CA ALA A 120 -4.00 4.15 -7.85
C ALA A 120 -5.06 5.24 -8.07
N ALA A 121 -5.29 6.11 -7.08
CA ALA A 121 -6.23 7.23 -7.20
C ALA A 121 -5.80 8.25 -8.27
N GLU A 122 -4.51 8.57 -8.38
CA GLU A 122 -3.97 9.46 -9.42
C GLU A 122 -4.26 8.89 -10.82
N GLN A 123 -3.89 7.62 -11.07
CA GLN A 123 -4.15 6.95 -12.36
C GLN A 123 -5.65 6.83 -12.67
N PHE A 124 -6.46 6.52 -11.67
CA PHE A 124 -7.90 6.39 -11.82
C PHE A 124 -8.55 7.73 -12.17
N LYS A 125 -8.16 8.82 -11.49
CA LYS A 125 -8.69 10.17 -11.72
C LYS A 125 -8.44 10.69 -13.13
N GLU A 126 -7.32 10.31 -13.76
CA GLU A 126 -7.05 10.65 -15.16
C GLU A 126 -8.08 10.07 -16.15
N LYS A 127 -8.82 9.04 -15.74
CA LYS A 127 -9.84 8.36 -16.53
C LYS A 127 -11.26 8.84 -16.24
N LEU A 128 -11.46 9.64 -15.18
CA LEU A 128 -12.78 10.11 -14.76
C LEU A 128 -13.32 11.21 -15.68
N ILE A 129 -14.63 11.21 -15.88
CA ILE A 129 -15.41 12.29 -16.47
C ILE A 129 -15.36 13.49 -15.51
N TYR A 130 -14.91 14.63 -16.02
CA TYR A 130 -14.64 15.85 -15.23
C TYR A 130 -13.78 15.63 -13.97
N GLY A 131 -13.00 14.55 -13.92
CA GLY A 131 -12.14 14.23 -12.76
C GLY A 131 -12.86 13.67 -11.53
N GLU A 132 -14.17 13.43 -11.60
CA GLU A 132 -15.00 13.01 -10.45
C GLU A 132 -15.89 11.79 -10.75
N TYR A 133 -16.38 11.67 -11.99
CA TYR A 133 -17.44 10.73 -12.33
C TYR A 133 -16.97 9.61 -13.27
N PHE A 134 -17.65 8.46 -13.25
CA PHE A 134 -17.47 7.39 -14.23
C PHE A 134 -18.74 6.55 -14.37
N VAL A 135 -18.79 5.69 -15.37
CA VAL A 135 -19.85 4.70 -15.56
C VAL A 135 -19.30 3.33 -15.16
N PRO A 136 -19.70 2.76 -14.00
CA PRO A 136 -19.13 1.50 -13.51
C PRO A 136 -19.21 0.36 -14.51
N GLN A 137 -20.31 0.25 -15.26
CA GLN A 137 -20.52 -0.84 -16.20
C GLN A 137 -19.52 -0.84 -17.35
N ASP A 138 -19.06 0.33 -17.81
CA ASP A 138 -18.04 0.44 -18.86
C ASP A 138 -16.70 -0.15 -18.40
N TRP A 139 -16.48 -0.20 -17.08
CA TRP A 139 -15.27 -0.74 -16.45
C TRP A 139 -15.47 -2.13 -15.84
N GLY A 140 -16.62 -2.76 -16.11
CA GLY A 140 -16.98 -4.08 -15.57
C GLY A 140 -17.27 -4.07 -14.06
N LEU A 141 -17.63 -2.93 -13.50
CA LEU A 141 -17.99 -2.76 -12.08
C LEU A 141 -19.51 -2.75 -11.89
N ALA A 142 -19.94 -3.05 -10.66
CA ALA A 142 -21.35 -3.11 -10.31
C ALA A 142 -21.99 -1.70 -10.31
N ARG A 143 -23.17 -1.58 -10.93
CA ARG A 143 -24.03 -0.40 -10.78
C ARG A 143 -24.67 -0.42 -9.40
N LEU A 144 -24.58 0.67 -8.64
CA LEU A 144 -25.11 0.73 -7.26
C LEU A 144 -26.59 1.09 -7.16
N GLN A 145 -27.22 1.51 -8.26
CA GLN A 145 -28.64 1.85 -8.31
C GLN A 145 -29.50 0.62 -7.95
N LYS A 146 -30.10 0.62 -6.76
CA LYS A 146 -30.95 -0.50 -6.27
C LYS A 146 -32.45 -0.31 -6.51
N TYR A 147 -32.89 0.92 -6.76
CA TYR A 147 -34.29 1.27 -6.93
C TYR A 147 -34.71 1.23 -8.40
N ALA A 148 -36.03 1.26 -8.63
CA ALA A 148 -36.57 1.32 -9.98
C ALA A 148 -36.11 2.62 -10.67
N TYR A 149 -35.68 2.49 -11.92
CA TYR A 149 -35.15 3.60 -12.70
C TYR A 149 -36.22 4.66 -12.97
N ASP A 150 -35.92 5.90 -12.57
CA ASP A 150 -36.67 7.11 -12.82
C ASP A 150 -35.89 8.02 -13.78
N PRO A 151 -36.35 8.21 -15.04
CA PRO A 151 -35.65 9.01 -16.04
C PRO A 151 -35.52 10.50 -15.69
N GLU A 152 -36.27 11.01 -14.70
CA GLU A 152 -36.18 12.43 -14.31
C GLU A 152 -35.00 12.71 -13.38
N ILE A 153 -34.57 11.72 -12.59
CA ILE A 153 -33.56 11.91 -11.54
C ILE A 153 -32.40 10.93 -11.61
N ASP A 154 -32.55 9.81 -12.34
CA ASP A 154 -31.51 8.79 -12.40
C ASP A 154 -30.58 8.97 -13.60
N HIS A 155 -29.28 8.86 -13.32
CA HIS A 155 -28.24 8.72 -14.33
C HIS A 155 -27.39 7.46 -14.08
N GLU A 156 -26.43 7.20 -14.96
CA GLU A 156 -25.50 6.08 -14.85
C GLU A 156 -24.19 6.44 -14.15
N TRP A 157 -23.91 7.73 -13.98
CA TRP A 157 -22.66 8.21 -13.40
C TRP A 157 -22.56 7.89 -11.90
N HIS A 158 -21.37 7.49 -11.49
CA HIS A 158 -20.97 7.25 -10.10
C HIS A 158 -19.77 8.13 -9.75
N GLU A 159 -19.68 8.50 -8.49
CA GLU A 159 -18.61 9.34 -7.92
C GLU A 159 -17.50 8.45 -7.35
N PHE A 160 -16.25 8.77 -7.68
CA PHE A 160 -15.09 8.17 -7.04
C PHE A 160 -14.91 8.72 -5.61
N GLU A 161 -14.77 7.84 -4.61
CA GLU A 161 -14.50 8.25 -3.23
C GLU A 161 -13.01 8.15 -2.90
N ASN A 162 -12.46 6.94 -2.85
CA ASN A 162 -11.05 6.71 -2.57
C ASN A 162 -10.57 5.30 -2.95
N PHE A 163 -9.25 5.10 -2.85
CA PHE A 163 -8.66 3.79 -2.63
C PHE A 163 -8.19 3.68 -1.18
N GLU A 164 -8.28 2.49 -0.60
CA GLU A 164 -7.69 2.17 0.70
C GLU A 164 -7.04 0.78 0.68
N TRP A 165 -6.10 0.56 1.59
CA TRP A 165 -5.52 -0.76 1.84
C TRP A 165 -6.54 -1.66 2.54
N THR A 166 -6.53 -2.95 2.21
CA THR A 166 -7.33 -3.96 2.92
C THR A 166 -6.65 -5.32 2.97
N GLU A 167 -6.92 -6.08 4.04
CA GLU A 167 -6.53 -7.49 4.18
C GLU A 167 -7.63 -8.45 3.65
N GLU A 168 -8.79 -7.91 3.24
CA GLU A 168 -9.89 -8.67 2.66
C GLU A 168 -9.52 -9.30 1.30
N ASP A 169 -10.14 -10.44 0.99
CA ASP A 169 -9.99 -11.15 -0.28
C ASP A 169 -10.39 -10.28 -1.48
N ALA A 170 -9.70 -10.49 -2.61
CA ALA A 170 -10.07 -9.84 -3.86
C ALA A 170 -11.48 -10.29 -4.28
N THR A 171 -12.33 -9.33 -4.62
CA THR A 171 -13.68 -9.56 -5.13
C THR A 171 -13.76 -9.49 -6.64
N ASP A 172 -12.73 -8.93 -7.28
CA ASP A 172 -12.55 -8.89 -8.73
C ASP A 172 -11.44 -9.87 -9.14
N GLU A 173 -11.60 -10.52 -10.29
CA GLU A 173 -10.60 -11.45 -10.83
C GLU A 173 -9.36 -10.72 -11.37
N ARG A 174 -9.49 -9.42 -11.66
CA ARG A 174 -8.38 -8.57 -12.13
C ARG A 174 -7.53 -8.10 -10.96
N GLU A 175 -6.23 -8.01 -11.21
CA GLU A 175 -5.32 -7.24 -10.37
C GLU A 175 -5.53 -5.73 -10.61
N ILE A 176 -5.20 -4.91 -9.61
CA ILE A 176 -5.37 -3.45 -9.70
C ILE A 176 -4.62 -2.84 -10.89
N SER A 177 -3.40 -3.31 -11.17
CA SER A 177 -2.57 -2.84 -12.28
C SER A 177 -3.24 -3.13 -13.62
N ARG A 178 -3.82 -4.33 -13.77
CA ARG A 178 -4.54 -4.74 -14.96
C ARG A 178 -5.82 -3.92 -15.13
N PHE A 179 -6.61 -3.78 -14.05
CA PHE A 179 -7.81 -2.97 -14.05
C PHE A 179 -7.54 -1.53 -14.53
N LEU A 180 -6.57 -0.84 -13.93
CA LEU A 180 -6.22 0.54 -14.28
C LEU A 180 -5.73 0.71 -15.73
N ASN A 181 -5.11 -0.34 -16.30
CA ASN A 181 -4.68 -0.34 -17.70
C ASN A 181 -5.82 -0.62 -18.68
N GLU A 182 -6.84 -1.37 -18.28
CA GLU A 182 -7.99 -1.73 -19.13
C GLU A 182 -9.02 -0.61 -19.21
N ILE A 183 -9.17 0.23 -18.17
CA ILE A 183 -10.15 1.30 -18.16
C ILE A 183 -9.77 2.46 -19.10
N GLU A 184 -10.73 2.87 -19.91
CA GLU A 184 -10.59 4.01 -20.81
C GLU A 184 -11.15 5.29 -20.19
N LYS A 185 -10.65 6.44 -20.67
CA LYS A 185 -11.11 7.74 -20.19
C LYS A 185 -12.57 7.92 -20.57
N GLY A 186 -13.42 8.26 -19.59
CA GLY A 186 -14.82 8.54 -19.83
C GLY A 186 -15.03 9.72 -20.79
N TYR A 187 -16.15 9.69 -21.52
CA TYR A 187 -16.49 10.73 -22.50
C TYR A 187 -16.71 12.07 -21.81
N GLU A 188 -16.06 13.13 -22.31
CA GLU A 188 -16.36 14.52 -21.95
C GLU A 188 -17.45 15.01 -22.93
N VAL A 189 -18.66 15.25 -22.43
CA VAL A 189 -19.77 15.84 -23.22
C VAL A 189 -19.60 17.34 -23.36
#